data_AF-A0A7G3UX16-F1
#
_entry.id   AF-A0A7G3UX16-F1
#
_cell.length_a   1.000
_cell.length_b   1.000
_cell.length_c   1.000
_cell.angle_alpha   90.00
_cell.angle_beta   90.00
_cell.angle_gamma   90.00
#
_symmetry.space_group_name_H-M   'P 1'
#
loop_
_entity.id
_entity.type
_entity.pdbx_description
1 polymer ?
#
loop_
_entity_poly.entity_id
_entity_poly.type
_entity_poly.pdbx_seq_one_letter_code
_entity_poly.pdbx_strand_id
1 'polypeptide(L)' 'MRQSRPGRALRHFTLSTGKPAGRNSSGRLTVFHR' A
#
# COMPACT_ATOMS: atom_id res chain seq x y z
N MET A 1 -22.58 6.41 15.41
CA MET A 1 -21.76 6.61 14.19
C MET A 1 -20.29 6.47 14.56
N ARG A 2 -19.51 5.61 13.90
CA ARG A 2 -18.08 5.43 14.22
C ARG A 2 -17.31 6.67 13.79
N GLN A 3 -16.79 7.44 14.74
CA GLN A 3 -16.00 8.64 14.44
C GLN A 3 -14.72 8.26 13.68
N SER A 4 -14.43 9.00 12.61
CA SER A 4 -13.15 8.90 11.90
C SER A 4 -12.04 9.42 12.82
N ARG A 5 -10.95 8.65 12.93
CA ARG A 5 -9.76 9.13 13.66
C ARG A 5 -9.15 10.32 12.89
N PRO A 6 -8.78 11.42 13.56
CA PRO A 6 -8.10 12.53 12.90
C PRO A 6 -6.84 12.02 12.19
N GLY A 7 -6.60 12.50 10.97
CA GLY A 7 -5.48 12.07 10.11
C GLY A 7 -5.68 10.75 9.36
N ARG A 8 -6.81 10.05 9.53
CA ARG A 8 -7.11 8.84 8.77
C ARG A 8 -8.08 9.13 7.63
N ALA A 9 -7.64 8.83 6.39
CA ALA A 9 -8.50 8.92 5.22
C ALA A 9 -9.73 7.99 5.31
N LEU A 10 -10.82 8.39 4.65
CA LEU A 10 -12.07 7.63 4.58
C LEU A 10 -11.82 6.26 3.94
N ARG A 11 -12.27 5.18 4.61
CA ARG A 11 -12.01 3.79 4.19
C ARG A 11 -12.45 3.48 2.77
N HIS A 12 -13.53 4.11 2.30
CA HIS A 12 -14.06 3.94 0.95
C HIS A 12 -13.05 4.34 -0.13
N PHE A 13 -12.13 5.27 0.17
CA PHE A 13 -11.16 5.80 -0.78
C PHE A 13 -9.73 5.34 -0.51
N THR A 14 -9.52 4.39 0.40
CA THR A 14 -8.18 3.88 0.72
C THR A 14 -8.04 2.44 0.28
N LEU A 15 -7.05 2.17 -0.59
CA LEU A 15 -6.61 0.83 -0.93
C LEU A 15 -5.26 0.56 -0.28
N SER A 16 -5.11 -0.54 0.45
CA SER A 16 -3.81 -0.96 0.98
C SER A 16 -3.05 -1.71 -0.10
N THR A 17 -2.10 -1.05 -0.75
CA THR A 17 -1.14 -1.72 -1.63
C THR A 17 0.05 -2.19 -0.80
N GLY A 18 0.37 -3.48 -0.84
CA GLY A 18 1.61 -4.00 -0.29
C GLY A 18 2.82 -3.39 -0.98
N LYS A 19 3.96 -3.27 -0.28
CA LYS A 19 5.22 -2.81 -0.91
C LYS A 19 5.80 -3.97 -1.73
N PRO A 20 5.99 -3.84 -3.05
CA PRO A 20 6.50 -4.94 -3.89
C PRO A 20 7.99 -5.22 -3.69
N ALA A 21 8.70 -4.45 -2.86
CA ALA A 21 10.14 -4.61 -2.59
C ALA A 21 11.02 -4.75 -3.86
N GLY A 22 10.62 -4.07 -4.94
CA GLY A 22 11.34 -4.15 -6.22
C GLY A 22 11.12 -5.45 -7.00
N ARG A 23 10.08 -6.23 -6.69
CA ARG A 23 9.72 -7.48 -7.38
C ARG A 23 8.67 -7.26 -8.46
N ASN A 24 8.79 -8.02 -9.56
CA ASN A 24 7.77 -8.09 -10.61
C ASN A 24 6.64 -9.08 -10.26
N SER A 25 5.67 -9.26 -11.16
CA SER A 25 4.53 -10.17 -10.98
C SER A 25 4.90 -11.64 -10.81
N SER A 26 6.07 -12.07 -11.32
CA SER A 26 6.62 -13.41 -11.09
C SER A 26 7.42 -13.55 -9.79
N GLY A 27 7.50 -12.47 -8.99
CA GLY A 27 8.24 -12.42 -7.73
C GLY A 27 9.76 -12.22 -7.87
N ARG A 28 10.28 -12.03 -9.08
CA ARG A 28 11.71 -11.79 -9.32
C ARG A 28 12.09 -10.35 -9.01
N LEU A 29 13.25 -10.15 -8.40
CA LEU A 29 13.83 -8.83 -8.17
C LEU A 29 14.20 -8.18 -9.52
N THR A 30 13.62 -7.03 -9.80
CA THR A 30 13.91 -6.23 -11.01
C THR A 30 14.41 -4.82 -10.68
N VAL A 31 14.20 -4.33 -9.45
CA VAL A 31 14.70 -3.03 -8.99
C VAL A 31 15.58 -3.24 -7.77
N PHE A 32 16.84 -2.82 -7.86
CA PHE A 32 17.83 -2.90 -6.79
C PHE A 32 17.96 -1.55 -6.07
N HIS A 33 18.25 -1.56 -4.76
CA HIS A 33 18.47 -0.37 -3.92
C HIS A 33 17.30 0.64 -3.81
N ARG A 34 16.05 0.16 -3.77
CA ARG A 34 14.83 0.99 -3.60
C ARG A 34 14.54 1.36 -2.14
#